data_AF-A0A6M1YMW3-F1
#
_entry.id   AF-A0A6M1YMW3-F1
#
_cell.length_a   1.000
_cell.length_b   1.000
_cell.length_c   1.000
_cell.angle_alpha   90.00
_cell.angle_beta   90.00
_cell.angle_gamma   90.00
#
_symmetry.space_group_name_H-M   'P 1'
#
loop_
_entity.id
_entity.type
_entity.pdbx_description
1 polymer ?
#
loop_
_entity_poly.entity_id
_entity_poly.type
_entity_poly.pdbx_seq_one_letter_code
_entity_poly.pdbx_strand_id
1 'polypeptide(L)'
;MQKELSELLKKLQLASSIVKKNQILDEVPKVLKHINSHPFLQKIIKDASPIDEYLIKSLIAIGQANNIFFNYEKIPNASKLLNNLLEELKKIDKFYISIGGIIGYHYHFLELLNPKVKNKTNLSLLKTPFIDITKSNKATKELVDIGLKNLDKFSFICPLGGSGDRLNLFDPKTKKPLAVATLNFLGRTLLENLIRDIQGLEYLYFKTFNKEIITPIVIMTSDTKDNHKQIVDIFEKTNYFNRGKKTFHFVKQLSSPLIA
;
A
#
# COMPACT_ATOMS: atom_id res chain seq x y z
N MET A 1 -27.43 1.62 5.64
CA MET A 1 -26.10 1.54 5.01
C MET A 1 -25.32 0.26 5.36
N GLN A 2 -24.79 0.05 6.57
CA GLN A 2 -23.96 -1.15 6.86
C GLN A 2 -24.69 -2.48 6.61
N LYS A 3 -25.92 -2.63 7.11
CA LYS A 3 -26.73 -3.85 6.88
C LYS A 3 -27.02 -4.08 5.38
N GLU A 4 -27.37 -3.03 4.65
CA GLU A 4 -27.63 -3.08 3.21
C GLU A 4 -26.38 -3.47 2.42
N LEU A 5 -25.21 -2.94 2.79
CA LEU A 5 -23.92 -3.31 2.18
C LEU A 5 -23.53 -4.75 2.49
N SER A 6 -23.79 -5.23 3.72
CA SER A 6 -23.55 -6.63 4.09
C SER A 6 -24.40 -7.60 3.24
N GLU A 7 -25.69 -7.29 3.07
CA GLU A 7 -26.59 -8.09 2.22
C GLU A 7 -26.18 -8.03 0.74
N LEU A 8 -25.82 -6.84 0.24
CA LEU A 8 -25.30 -6.69 -1.12
C LEU A 8 -24.03 -7.51 -1.34
N LEU A 9 -23.08 -7.48 -0.40
CA LEU A 9 -21.84 -8.25 -0.50
C LEU A 9 -22.09 -9.75 -0.59
N LYS A 10 -23.01 -10.29 0.21
CA LYS A 10 -23.40 -11.70 0.12
C LYS A 10 -23.94 -12.06 -1.26
N LYS A 11 -24.80 -11.21 -1.84
CA LYS A 11 -25.31 -11.42 -3.20
C LYS A 11 -24.19 -11.37 -4.25
N LEU A 12 -23.30 -10.38 -4.16
CA LEU A 12 -22.19 -10.20 -5.10
C LEU A 12 -21.15 -11.32 -5.03
N GLN A 13 -20.93 -11.91 -3.85
CA GLN A 13 -20.03 -13.06 -3.68
C GLN A 13 -20.58 -14.33 -4.34
N LEU A 14 -21.90 -14.51 -4.36
CA LEU A 14 -22.55 -15.65 -5.03
C LEU A 14 -22.62 -15.49 -6.56
N ALA A 15 -22.34 -14.30 -7.08
CA ALA A 15 -22.39 -14.02 -8.51
C ALA A 15 -21.22 -14.70 -9.25
N SER A 16 -21.54 -15.55 -10.23
CA SER A 16 -20.55 -16.33 -10.99
C SER A 16 -19.79 -15.52 -12.06
N SER A 17 -20.16 -14.27 -12.31
CA SER A 17 -19.51 -13.41 -13.32
C SER A 17 -19.70 -11.93 -13.02
N ILE A 18 -18.87 -11.09 -13.65
CA ILE A 18 -18.98 -9.62 -13.53
C ILE A 18 -20.31 -9.09 -14.08
N VAL A 19 -20.83 -9.71 -15.15
CA VAL A 19 -22.13 -9.36 -15.72
C VAL A 19 -23.27 -9.62 -14.71
N LYS A 20 -23.22 -10.75 -14.01
CA LYS A 20 -24.19 -11.03 -12.92
C LYS A 20 -24.04 -10.04 -11.76
N LYS A 21 -22.82 -9.61 -11.44
CA LYS A 21 -22.61 -8.55 -10.44
C LYS A 21 -23.25 -7.22 -10.88
N ASN A 22 -23.15 -6.86 -12.16
CA ASN A 22 -23.81 -5.67 -12.69
C ASN A 22 -25.33 -5.75 -12.61
N GLN A 23 -25.92 -6.90 -12.92
CA GLN A 23 -27.35 -7.15 -12.78
C GLN A 23 -27.81 -6.99 -11.32
N ILE A 24 -27.05 -7.55 -10.36
CA ILE A 24 -27.34 -7.36 -8.93
C ILE A 24 -27.28 -5.88 -8.55
N LEU A 25 -26.32 -5.14 -9.09
CA LEU A 25 -26.18 -3.70 -8.82
C LEU A 25 -27.29 -2.87 -9.46
N ASP A 26 -27.87 -3.30 -10.59
CA ASP A 26 -29.03 -2.65 -11.21
C ASP A 26 -30.28 -2.69 -10.33
N GLU A 27 -30.41 -3.74 -9.52
CA GLU A 27 -31.52 -3.91 -8.57
C GLU A 27 -31.36 -3.06 -7.31
N VAL A 28 -30.19 -2.44 -7.08
CA VAL A 28 -29.95 -1.62 -5.89
C VAL A 28 -30.66 -0.25 -6.07
N PRO A 29 -31.66 0.11 -5.23
CA PRO A 29 -32.48 1.30 -5.46
C PRO A 29 -31.67 2.61 -5.55
N LYS A 30 -30.59 2.72 -4.77
CA LYS A 30 -29.70 3.88 -4.78
C LYS A 30 -28.91 3.99 -6.10
N VAL A 31 -28.48 2.86 -6.67
CA VAL A 31 -27.77 2.81 -7.94
C VAL A 31 -28.70 3.22 -9.07
N LEU A 32 -29.86 2.57 -9.16
CA LEU A 32 -30.89 2.87 -10.16
C LEU A 32 -31.32 4.34 -10.11
N LYS A 33 -31.65 4.86 -8.93
CA LYS A 33 -32.06 6.26 -8.75
C LYS A 33 -30.99 7.22 -9.21
N HIS A 34 -29.73 6.98 -8.85
CA HIS A 34 -28.63 7.89 -9.17
C HIS A 34 -28.27 7.88 -10.66
N ILE A 35 -28.31 6.73 -11.34
CA ILE A 35 -28.08 6.64 -12.79
C ILE A 35 -29.22 7.33 -13.55
N ASN A 36 -30.46 7.10 -13.13
CA ASN A 36 -31.62 7.71 -13.78
C ASN A 36 -31.65 9.24 -13.64
N SER A 37 -31.12 9.79 -12.54
CA SER A 37 -31.04 11.24 -12.34
C SER A 37 -29.87 11.91 -13.06
N HIS A 38 -28.96 11.16 -13.71
CA HIS A 38 -27.76 11.69 -14.34
C HIS A 38 -27.56 11.12 -15.76
N PRO A 39 -28.05 11.79 -16.82
CA PRO A 39 -27.96 11.31 -18.21
C PRO A 39 -26.53 10.99 -18.68
N PHE A 40 -25.53 11.74 -18.21
CA PHE A 40 -24.13 11.47 -18.56
C PHE A 40 -23.65 10.10 -18.06
N LEU A 41 -24.11 9.63 -16.89
CA LEU A 41 -23.77 8.30 -16.37
C LEU A 41 -24.36 7.19 -17.23
N GLN A 42 -25.58 7.38 -17.75
CA GLN A 42 -26.20 6.40 -18.66
C GLN A 42 -25.37 6.24 -19.93
N LYS A 43 -24.89 7.36 -20.50
CA LYS A 43 -24.00 7.34 -21.67
C LYS A 43 -22.69 6.61 -21.37
N ILE A 44 -22.03 6.95 -20.25
CA ILE A 44 -20.76 6.33 -19.86
C ILE A 44 -20.93 4.82 -19.63
N ILE A 45 -21.97 4.40 -18.91
CA ILE A 45 -22.23 2.99 -18.61
C ILE A 45 -22.54 2.21 -19.88
N LYS A 46 -23.28 2.80 -20.83
CA LYS A 46 -23.59 2.14 -22.11
C LYS A 46 -22.34 1.78 -22.91
N ASP A 47 -21.31 2.62 -22.85
CA ASP A 47 -20.05 2.44 -23.58
C ASP A 47 -18.97 1.72 -22.74
N ALA A 48 -19.26 1.41 -21.47
CA ALA A 48 -18.30 0.83 -20.54
C ALA A 48 -18.09 -0.68 -20.74
N SER A 49 -16.88 -1.15 -20.47
CA SER A 49 -16.66 -2.59 -20.32
C SER A 49 -17.41 -3.12 -19.09
N PRO A 50 -17.73 -4.44 -19.01
CA PRO A 50 -18.45 -4.98 -17.85
C PRO A 50 -17.78 -4.70 -16.50
N ILE A 51 -16.44 -4.66 -16.45
CA ILE A 51 -15.70 -4.32 -15.24
C ILE A 51 -15.78 -2.83 -14.91
N ASP A 52 -15.73 -1.94 -15.92
CA ASP A 52 -15.85 -0.50 -15.70
C ASP A 52 -17.24 -0.13 -15.21
N GLU A 53 -18.28 -0.72 -15.80
CA GLU A 53 -19.66 -0.60 -15.34
C GLU A 53 -19.80 -1.06 -13.88
N TYR A 54 -19.22 -2.21 -13.52
CA TYR A 54 -19.23 -2.72 -12.15
C TYR A 54 -18.59 -1.72 -11.18
N LEU A 55 -17.44 -1.15 -11.53
CA LEU A 55 -16.74 -0.20 -10.67
C LEU A 55 -17.53 1.10 -10.50
N ILE A 56 -18.10 1.64 -11.57
CA ILE A 56 -18.97 2.83 -11.52
C ILE A 56 -20.17 2.56 -10.61
N LYS A 57 -20.89 1.46 -10.83
CA LYS A 57 -22.04 1.07 -10.00
C LYS A 57 -21.64 0.82 -8.55
N SER A 58 -20.46 0.25 -8.31
CA SER A 58 -19.91 0.02 -6.97
C SER A 58 -19.69 1.33 -6.22
N LEU A 59 -19.11 2.36 -6.86
CA LEU A 59 -18.94 3.70 -6.27
C LEU A 59 -20.28 4.32 -5.87
N ILE A 60 -21.32 4.11 -6.68
CA ILE A 60 -22.68 4.57 -6.37
C ILE A 60 -23.28 3.79 -5.20
N ALA A 61 -23.14 2.46 -5.19
CA ALA A 61 -23.65 1.59 -4.14
C ALA A 61 -23.06 1.94 -2.77
N ILE A 62 -21.75 2.21 -2.69
CA ILE A 62 -21.07 2.65 -1.46
C ILE A 62 -21.30 4.14 -1.14
N GLY A 63 -22.05 4.86 -1.98
CA GLY A 63 -22.45 6.24 -1.73
C GLY A 63 -21.40 7.31 -2.03
N GLN A 64 -20.35 6.99 -2.78
CA GLN A 64 -19.28 7.92 -3.15
C GLN A 64 -19.54 8.66 -4.47
N ALA A 65 -20.64 8.37 -5.16
CA ALA A 65 -20.94 8.96 -6.47
C ALA A 65 -20.97 10.49 -6.49
N ASN A 66 -21.55 11.13 -5.48
CA ASN A 66 -21.59 12.60 -5.40
C ASN A 66 -20.19 13.22 -5.23
N ASN A 67 -19.24 12.49 -4.64
CA ASN A 67 -17.87 12.98 -4.46
C ASN A 67 -17.06 12.77 -5.75
N ILE A 68 -17.25 11.63 -6.42
CA ILE A 68 -16.49 11.27 -7.62
C ILE A 68 -17.00 11.98 -8.88
N PHE A 69 -18.32 12.06 -9.06
CA PHE A 69 -18.93 12.61 -10.27
C PHE A 69 -19.40 14.07 -10.09
N PHE A 70 -18.95 14.75 -9.04
CA PHE A 70 -19.27 16.14 -8.78
C PHE A 70 -18.90 17.02 -9.97
N ASN A 71 -19.88 17.73 -10.54
CA ASN A 71 -19.69 18.60 -11.71
C ASN A 71 -18.99 17.93 -12.91
N TYR A 72 -19.14 16.61 -13.07
CA TYR A 72 -18.44 15.82 -14.10
C TYR A 72 -18.51 16.46 -15.51
N GLU A 73 -19.70 16.90 -15.93
CA GLU A 73 -19.94 17.48 -17.25
C GLU A 73 -19.22 18.82 -17.49
N LYS A 74 -18.81 19.50 -16.41
CA LYS A 74 -18.10 20.78 -16.46
C LYS A 74 -16.58 20.62 -16.39
N ILE A 75 -16.08 19.40 -16.15
CA ILE A 75 -14.64 19.13 -16.01
C ILE A 75 -14.01 18.92 -17.39
N PRO A 76 -12.98 19.72 -17.76
CA PRO A 76 -12.23 19.46 -18.98
C PRO A 76 -11.61 18.06 -18.96
N ASN A 77 -11.73 17.31 -20.05
CA ASN A 77 -11.20 15.94 -20.18
C ASN A 77 -11.76 14.94 -19.15
N ALA A 78 -12.99 15.13 -18.66
CA ALA A 78 -13.62 14.27 -17.67
C ALA A 78 -13.57 12.76 -18.01
N SER A 79 -13.75 12.40 -19.29
CA SER A 79 -13.68 11.00 -19.73
C SER A 79 -12.29 10.40 -19.56
N LYS A 80 -11.21 11.16 -19.83
CA LYS A 80 -9.83 10.71 -19.62
C LYS A 80 -9.54 10.53 -18.14
N LEU A 81 -10.00 11.45 -17.30
CA LEU A 81 -9.83 11.36 -15.84
C LEU A 81 -10.57 10.16 -15.26
N LEU A 82 -11.79 9.89 -15.74
CA LEU A 82 -12.56 8.72 -15.33
C LEU A 82 -11.87 7.42 -15.74
N ASN A 83 -11.35 7.34 -16.97
CA ASN A 83 -10.60 6.15 -17.40
C ASN A 83 -9.38 5.90 -16.52
N ASN A 84 -8.61 6.94 -16.18
CA ASN A 84 -7.48 6.82 -15.26
C ASN A 84 -7.92 6.33 -13.86
N LEU A 85 -9.03 6.87 -13.35
CA LEU A 85 -9.60 6.42 -12.07
C LEU A 85 -10.00 4.94 -12.13
N LEU A 86 -10.68 4.52 -13.19
CA LEU A 86 -11.13 3.13 -13.36
C LEU A 86 -9.94 2.16 -13.45
N GLU A 87 -8.86 2.53 -14.12
CA GLU A 87 -7.62 1.73 -14.15
C GLU A 87 -7.00 1.53 -12.76
N GLU A 88 -7.00 2.56 -11.91
CA GLU A 88 -6.55 2.42 -10.53
C GLU A 88 -7.54 1.60 -9.69
N LEU A 89 -8.85 1.81 -9.86
CA LEU A 89 -9.88 1.06 -9.16
C LEU A 89 -9.85 -0.44 -9.52
N LYS A 90 -9.51 -0.82 -10.76
CA LYS A 90 -9.31 -2.23 -11.14
C LYS A 90 -8.22 -2.89 -10.30
N LYS A 91 -7.10 -2.20 -10.06
CA LYS A 91 -5.98 -2.71 -9.24
C LYS A 91 -6.42 -2.87 -7.79
N ILE A 92 -7.13 -1.88 -7.25
CA ILE A 92 -7.62 -1.87 -5.87
C ILE A 92 -8.69 -2.95 -5.65
N ASP A 93 -9.66 -3.07 -6.56
CA ASP A 93 -10.71 -4.08 -6.49
C ASP A 93 -10.13 -5.49 -6.53
N LYS A 94 -9.16 -5.73 -7.43
CA LYS A 94 -8.44 -7.00 -7.51
C LYS A 94 -7.65 -7.29 -6.23
N PHE A 95 -7.01 -6.29 -5.64
CA PHE A 95 -6.25 -6.47 -4.39
C PHE A 95 -7.16 -6.86 -3.22
N TYR A 96 -8.34 -6.24 -3.10
CA TYR A 96 -9.31 -6.52 -2.04
C TYR A 96 -10.33 -7.60 -2.40
N ILE A 97 -10.11 -8.38 -3.47
CA ILE A 97 -11.08 -9.38 -3.93
C ILE A 97 -11.44 -10.41 -2.85
N SER A 98 -10.50 -10.75 -1.97
CA SER A 98 -10.68 -11.68 -0.85
C SER A 98 -11.72 -11.23 0.16
N ILE A 99 -11.96 -9.92 0.26
CA ILE A 99 -12.97 -9.33 1.15
C ILE A 99 -14.17 -8.77 0.39
N GLY A 100 -14.26 -8.99 -0.93
CA GLY A 100 -15.36 -8.49 -1.76
C GLY A 100 -15.04 -7.21 -2.56
N GLY A 101 -13.77 -6.96 -2.84
CA GLY A 101 -13.32 -5.84 -3.68
C GLY A 101 -13.53 -4.48 -3.01
N ILE A 102 -13.79 -3.45 -3.80
CA ILE A 102 -13.98 -2.07 -3.29
C ILE A 102 -15.19 -1.97 -2.35
N ILE A 103 -16.31 -2.64 -2.68
CA ILE A 103 -17.49 -2.65 -1.82
C ILE A 103 -17.15 -3.33 -0.48
N GLY A 104 -16.40 -4.43 -0.53
CA GLY A 104 -15.93 -5.17 0.63
C GLY A 104 -15.03 -4.34 1.55
N TYR A 105 -14.03 -3.69 0.94
CA TYR A 105 -13.14 -2.75 1.61
C TYR A 105 -13.94 -1.65 2.33
N HIS A 106 -14.88 -1.01 1.63
CA HIS A 106 -15.70 0.06 2.21
C HIS A 106 -16.56 -0.43 3.37
N TYR A 107 -17.23 -1.59 3.21
CA TYR A 107 -18.04 -2.20 4.26
C TYR A 107 -17.22 -2.49 5.53
N HIS A 108 -16.09 -3.18 5.41
CA HIS A 108 -15.26 -3.54 6.56
C HIS A 108 -14.66 -2.33 7.25
N PHE A 109 -14.32 -1.28 6.50
CA PHE A 109 -13.88 -0.03 7.12
C PHE A 109 -14.99 0.62 7.95
N LEU A 110 -16.21 0.68 7.43
CA LEU A 110 -17.37 1.18 8.19
C LEU A 110 -17.65 0.32 9.42
N GLU A 111 -17.49 -1.00 9.32
CA GLU A 111 -17.62 -1.93 10.45
C GLU A 111 -16.59 -1.64 11.56
N LEU A 112 -15.32 -1.40 11.19
CA LEU A 112 -14.26 -1.01 12.13
C LEU A 112 -14.52 0.34 12.81
N LEU A 113 -15.17 1.28 12.13
CA LEU A 113 -15.54 2.57 12.71
C LEU A 113 -16.74 2.49 13.67
N ASN A 114 -17.47 1.37 13.71
CA ASN A 114 -18.68 1.26 14.51
C ASN A 114 -18.33 1.04 16.00
N PRO A 115 -18.59 2.01 16.90
CA PRO A 115 -18.22 1.91 18.32
C PRO A 115 -19.01 0.84 19.07
N LYS A 116 -20.09 0.30 18.49
CA LYS A 116 -20.92 -0.76 19.09
C LYS A 116 -20.26 -2.15 19.08
N VAL A 117 -19.11 -2.30 18.41
CA VAL A 117 -18.25 -3.47 18.60
C VAL A 117 -17.66 -3.37 20.02
N LYS A 118 -18.47 -3.77 21.02
CA LYS A 118 -17.99 -3.96 22.39
C LYS A 118 -16.88 -5.01 22.31
N ASN A 119 -15.64 -4.55 22.43
CA ASN A 119 -14.49 -5.40 22.66
C ASN A 119 -14.69 -6.11 24.00
N LYS A 120 -15.41 -7.23 24.00
CA LYS A 120 -15.32 -8.28 25.02
C LYS A 120 -14.00 -9.03 24.81
N THR A 121 -12.89 -8.31 24.84
CA THR A 121 -11.58 -8.94 24.85
C THR A 121 -11.12 -8.95 26.29
N ASN A 122 -11.17 -10.13 26.93
CA ASN A 122 -10.27 -10.44 28.03
C ASN A 122 -8.84 -10.38 27.45
N LEU A 123 -8.26 -9.17 27.43
CA LEU A 123 -6.91 -8.91 26.96
C LEU A 123 -5.92 -9.54 27.94
N SER A 124 -5.60 -10.81 27.71
CA SER A 124 -4.41 -11.44 28.26
C SER A 124 -3.22 -10.94 27.45
N LEU A 125 -2.55 -9.90 27.95
CA LEU A 125 -1.27 -9.49 27.40
C LEU A 125 -0.24 -10.57 27.74
N LEU A 126 0.28 -11.24 26.72
CA LEU A 126 1.39 -12.17 26.91
C LEU A 126 2.60 -11.39 27.41
N LYS A 127 3.04 -11.69 28.64
CA LYS A 127 4.32 -11.19 29.14
C LYS A 127 5.43 -11.97 28.45
N THR A 128 6.11 -11.33 27.50
CA THR A 128 7.32 -11.88 26.90
C THR A 128 8.48 -11.75 27.90
N PRO A 129 9.33 -12.77 28.06
CA PRO A 129 10.54 -12.64 28.86
C PRO A 129 11.42 -11.52 28.29
N PHE A 130 11.87 -10.62 29.16
CA PHE A 130 12.72 -9.50 28.79
C PHE A 130 14.19 -9.94 28.85
N ILE A 131 14.90 -9.83 27.73
CA ILE A 131 16.35 -10.01 27.66
C ILE A 131 16.96 -8.63 27.44
N ASP A 132 17.74 -8.17 28.42
CA ASP A 132 18.47 -6.92 28.32
C ASP A 132 19.72 -7.09 27.44
N ILE A 133 19.59 -6.76 26.16
CA ILE A 133 20.66 -6.86 25.17
C ILE A 133 21.78 -5.84 25.36
N THR A 134 21.63 -4.86 26.26
CA THR A 134 22.69 -3.89 26.58
C THR A 134 23.77 -4.49 27.49
N LYS A 135 23.46 -5.60 28.16
CA LYS A 135 24.38 -6.30 29.05
C LYS A 135 25.07 -7.45 28.33
N SER A 136 26.39 -7.49 28.40
CA SER A 136 27.19 -8.60 27.86
C SER A 136 27.12 -9.84 28.77
N ASN A 137 25.95 -10.48 28.83
CA ASN A 137 25.70 -11.72 29.57
C ASN A 137 25.73 -12.93 28.62
N LYS A 138 25.72 -14.15 29.20
CA LYS A 138 25.77 -15.41 28.45
C LYS A 138 24.67 -15.50 27.39
N ALA A 139 23.42 -15.21 27.78
CA ALA A 139 22.27 -15.27 26.87
C ALA A 139 22.41 -14.31 25.68
N THR A 140 22.87 -13.07 25.92
CA THR A 140 23.05 -12.08 24.86
C THR A 140 24.15 -12.50 23.90
N LYS A 141 25.27 -13.04 24.40
CA LYS A 141 26.35 -13.58 23.56
C LYS A 141 25.87 -14.74 22.70
N GLU A 142 25.13 -15.69 23.29
CA GLU A 142 24.54 -16.81 22.56
C GLU A 142 23.61 -16.33 21.44
N LEU A 143 22.78 -15.32 21.70
CA LEU A 143 21.90 -14.72 20.69
C LEU A 143 22.67 -14.03 19.56
N VAL A 144 23.72 -13.28 19.88
CA VAL A 144 24.61 -12.65 18.88
C VAL A 144 25.28 -13.73 18.03
N ASP A 145 25.82 -14.79 18.65
CA ASP A 145 26.46 -15.89 17.96
C ASP A 145 25.49 -16.62 17.03
N ILE A 146 24.25 -16.85 17.47
CA ILE A 146 23.20 -17.45 16.65
C ILE A 146 22.89 -16.54 15.45
N GLY A 147 22.73 -15.24 15.66
CA GLY A 147 22.46 -14.27 14.60
C GLY A 147 23.58 -14.24 13.57
N LEU A 148 24.83 -14.12 14.04
CA LEU A 148 26.01 -14.06 13.19
C LEU A 148 26.20 -15.35 12.40
N LYS A 149 26.05 -16.53 13.02
CA LYS A 149 26.15 -17.84 12.32
C LYS A 149 25.11 -18.03 11.23
N ASN A 150 23.96 -17.36 11.32
CA ASN A 150 22.86 -17.50 10.38
C ASN A 150 22.70 -16.30 9.44
N LEU A 151 23.63 -15.33 9.46
CA LEU A 151 23.51 -14.13 8.62
C LEU A 151 23.47 -14.45 7.11
N ASP A 152 24.06 -15.55 6.68
CA ASP A 152 23.99 -16.04 5.30
C ASP A 152 22.59 -16.53 4.87
N LYS A 153 21.64 -16.60 5.81
CA LYS A 153 20.23 -16.94 5.59
C LYS A 153 19.30 -15.73 5.72
N PHE A 154 19.84 -14.53 5.93
CA PHE A 154 19.05 -13.32 6.16
C PHE A 154 18.65 -12.66 4.85
N SER A 155 17.58 -11.88 4.91
CA SER A 155 17.27 -10.83 3.95
C SER A 155 16.81 -9.60 4.71
N PHE A 156 17.09 -8.40 4.18
CA PHE A 156 16.65 -7.15 4.78
C PHE A 156 15.46 -6.59 4.01
N ILE A 157 14.41 -6.21 4.73
CA ILE A 157 13.24 -5.53 4.16
C ILE A 157 13.23 -4.09 4.68
N CYS A 158 13.34 -3.14 3.77
CA CYS A 158 13.41 -1.71 4.07
C CYS A 158 12.12 -1.01 3.63
N PRO A 159 11.19 -0.73 4.54
CA PRO A 159 9.98 0.03 4.24
C PRO A 159 10.30 1.53 4.09
N LEU A 160 10.42 1.99 2.84
CA LEU A 160 10.74 3.38 2.47
C LEU A 160 9.57 4.12 1.80
N GLY A 161 8.35 3.60 1.86
CA GLY A 161 7.16 4.15 1.19
C GLY A 161 6.48 5.34 1.88
N GLY A 162 6.98 5.81 3.03
CA GLY A 162 6.38 6.90 3.80
C GLY A 162 6.43 8.26 3.08
N SER A 163 5.39 9.08 3.23
CA SER A 163 5.28 10.41 2.59
C SER A 163 6.24 11.46 3.18
N GLY A 164 6.72 11.25 4.41
CA GLY A 164 7.68 12.15 5.06
C GLY A 164 7.12 13.53 5.44
N ASP A 165 5.80 13.73 5.40
CA ASP A 165 5.17 15.06 5.55
C ASP A 165 5.61 15.81 6.81
N ARG A 166 5.79 15.10 7.92
CA ARG A 166 6.20 15.66 9.21
C ARG A 166 7.61 16.26 9.20
N LEU A 167 8.47 15.81 8.29
CA LEU A 167 9.84 16.32 8.18
C LEU A 167 9.91 17.61 7.38
N ASN A 168 8.85 17.96 6.65
CA ASN A 168 8.83 19.11 5.73
C ASN A 168 10.09 19.13 4.85
N LEU A 169 10.46 17.97 4.30
CA LEU A 169 11.70 17.78 3.55
C LEU A 169 11.50 18.14 2.08
N PHE A 170 12.11 19.24 1.64
CA PHE A 170 11.98 19.76 0.29
C PHE A 170 13.35 20.08 -0.31
N ASP A 171 13.45 19.90 -1.62
CA ASP A 171 14.60 20.38 -2.38
C ASP A 171 14.61 21.92 -2.33
N PRO A 172 15.71 22.56 -1.87
CA PRO A 172 15.75 24.00 -1.68
C PRO A 172 15.63 24.79 -2.99
N LYS A 173 16.03 24.21 -4.13
CA LYS A 173 16.01 24.83 -5.47
C LYS A 173 14.68 24.63 -6.16
N THR A 174 14.19 23.39 -6.22
CA THR A 174 12.98 23.05 -6.98
C THR A 174 11.70 23.15 -6.15
N LYS A 175 11.81 23.26 -4.82
CA LYS A 175 10.69 23.22 -3.86
C LYS A 175 9.83 21.96 -3.95
N LYS A 176 10.35 20.90 -4.58
CA LYS A 176 9.68 19.60 -4.65
C LYS A 176 9.93 18.79 -3.39
N PRO A 177 8.95 17.98 -2.93
CA PRO A 177 9.15 17.10 -1.79
C PRO A 177 10.21 16.06 -2.09
N LEU A 178 11.05 15.76 -1.10
CA LEU A 178 12.08 14.73 -1.19
C LEU A 178 11.67 13.48 -0.41
N ALA A 179 12.06 12.31 -0.91
CA ALA A 179 11.91 11.07 -0.17
C ALA A 179 12.73 11.10 1.13
N VAL A 180 12.18 10.61 2.24
CA VAL A 180 12.86 10.59 3.56
C VAL A 180 14.22 9.89 3.49
N ALA A 181 14.34 8.88 2.61
CA ALA A 181 15.57 8.17 2.31
C ALA A 181 16.75 9.11 1.94
N THR A 182 16.47 10.30 1.39
CA THR A 182 17.47 11.31 0.99
C THR A 182 17.93 12.21 2.12
N LEU A 183 17.26 12.19 3.28
CA LEU A 183 17.61 13.06 4.41
C LEU A 183 19.08 12.86 4.78
N ASN A 184 19.83 13.97 4.84
CA ASN A 184 21.23 13.94 5.19
C ASN A 184 21.40 13.82 6.71
N PHE A 185 22.15 12.81 7.13
CA PHE A 185 22.57 12.61 8.51
C PHE A 185 24.06 12.27 8.52
N LEU A 186 24.85 13.10 9.20
CA LEU A 186 26.31 12.99 9.30
C LEU A 186 27.02 12.91 7.94
N GLY A 187 26.57 13.71 6.97
CA GLY A 187 27.18 13.83 5.64
C GLY A 187 26.72 12.79 4.61
N ARG A 188 25.84 11.86 4.99
CA ARG A 188 25.30 10.81 4.11
C ARG A 188 23.78 10.78 4.15
N THR A 189 23.17 10.18 3.14
CA THR A 189 21.71 9.96 3.18
C THR A 189 21.35 8.87 4.19
N LEU A 190 20.14 8.91 4.75
CA LEU A 190 19.64 7.82 5.61
C LEU A 190 19.69 6.46 4.89
N LEU A 191 19.37 6.44 3.60
CA LEU A 191 19.47 5.22 2.79
C LEU A 191 20.91 4.70 2.72
N GLU A 192 21.88 5.57 2.46
CA GLU A 192 23.29 5.16 2.41
C GLU A 192 23.75 4.60 3.76
N ASN A 193 23.39 5.24 4.87
CA ASN A 193 23.73 4.73 6.21
C ASN A 193 23.14 3.32 6.43
N LEU A 194 21.89 3.08 6.05
CA LEU A 194 21.26 1.76 6.15
C LEU A 194 21.99 0.70 5.32
N ILE A 195 22.38 1.01 4.09
CA ILE A 195 23.13 0.07 3.24
C ILE A 195 24.51 -0.22 3.83
N ARG A 196 25.17 0.78 4.40
CA ARG A 196 26.47 0.62 5.05
C ARG A 196 26.40 -0.24 6.30
N ASP A 197 25.33 -0.15 7.08
CA ASP A 197 25.12 -1.02 8.25
C ASP A 197 25.04 -2.49 7.82
N ILE A 198 24.33 -2.78 6.72
CA ILE A 198 24.25 -4.13 6.14
C ILE A 198 25.63 -4.60 5.64
N GLN A 199 26.37 -3.75 4.92
CA GLN A 199 27.74 -4.06 4.50
C GLN A 199 28.68 -4.31 5.70
N GLY A 200 28.47 -3.61 6.81
CA GLY A 200 29.20 -3.84 8.05
C GLY A 200 28.95 -5.23 8.63
N LEU A 201 27.70 -5.71 8.59
CA LEU A 201 27.35 -7.07 9.02
C LEU A 201 27.96 -8.14 8.11
N GLU A 202 27.95 -7.94 6.80
CA GLU A 202 28.59 -8.84 5.83
C GLU A 202 30.10 -8.91 6.04
N TYR A 203 30.73 -7.76 6.27
CA TYR A 203 32.16 -7.69 6.58
C TYR A 203 32.49 -8.40 7.90
N LEU A 204 31.66 -8.22 8.93
CA LEU A 204 31.81 -8.93 10.20
C LEU A 204 31.72 -10.45 9.98
N TYR A 205 30.75 -10.93 9.22
CA TYR A 205 30.61 -12.35 8.89
C TYR A 205 31.83 -12.90 8.14
N PHE A 206 32.35 -12.16 7.16
CA PHE A 206 33.59 -12.49 6.49
C PHE A 206 34.76 -12.58 7.48
N LYS A 207 34.91 -11.63 8.39
CA LYS A 207 35.99 -11.66 9.39
C LYS A 207 35.88 -12.81 10.38
N THR A 208 34.66 -13.25 10.69
CA THR A 208 34.42 -14.34 11.64
C THR A 208 34.57 -15.72 11.00
N PHE A 209 34.09 -15.91 9.76
CA PHE A 209 34.00 -17.23 9.13
C PHE A 209 34.84 -17.39 7.85
N ASN A 210 35.54 -16.34 7.43
CA ASN A 210 36.31 -16.30 6.18
C ASN A 210 35.46 -16.69 4.94
N LYS A 211 34.18 -16.32 4.97
CA LYS A 211 33.21 -16.58 3.90
C LYS A 211 32.52 -15.27 3.54
N GLU A 212 32.55 -14.92 2.26
CA GLU A 212 31.82 -13.76 1.76
C GLU A 212 30.34 -14.08 1.57
N ILE A 213 29.49 -13.11 1.90
CA ILE A 213 28.05 -13.17 1.67
C ILE A 213 27.58 -11.85 1.09
N ILE A 214 26.49 -11.90 0.34
CA ILE A 214 25.79 -10.71 -0.12
C ILE A 214 24.33 -10.87 0.29
N THR A 215 23.93 -10.10 1.30
CA THR A 215 22.58 -10.18 1.83
C THR A 215 21.58 -9.53 0.84
N PRO A 216 20.52 -10.25 0.43
CA PRO A 216 19.47 -9.68 -0.40
C PRO A 216 18.72 -8.57 0.33
N ILE A 217 18.38 -7.49 -0.39
CA ILE A 217 17.69 -6.33 0.18
C ILE A 217 16.41 -6.06 -0.61
N VAL A 218 15.28 -6.12 0.08
CA VAL A 218 13.97 -5.72 -0.44
C VAL A 218 13.71 -4.26 -0.07
N ILE A 219 13.51 -3.42 -1.06
CA ILE A 219 13.19 -2.00 -0.88
C ILE A 219 11.71 -1.79 -1.20
N MET A 220 10.90 -1.52 -0.19
CA MET A 220 9.50 -1.18 -0.37
C MET A 220 9.34 0.34 -0.52
N THR A 221 8.74 0.80 -1.61
CA THR A 221 8.62 2.22 -1.99
C THR A 221 7.15 2.60 -2.22
N SER A 222 6.86 3.87 -2.52
CA SER A 222 5.53 4.32 -2.92
C SER A 222 5.58 5.23 -4.14
N ASP A 223 4.46 5.40 -4.84
CA ASP A 223 4.34 6.39 -5.91
C ASP A 223 4.02 7.81 -5.36
N THR A 224 3.68 7.90 -4.07
CA THR A 224 3.41 9.16 -3.39
C THR A 224 4.62 10.09 -3.50
N LYS A 225 4.40 11.31 -4.02
CA LYS A 225 5.43 12.35 -4.14
C LYS A 225 6.69 11.90 -4.88
N ASP A 226 6.54 11.03 -5.89
CA ASP A 226 7.64 10.53 -6.72
C ASP A 226 8.68 9.70 -5.92
N ASN A 227 8.29 9.17 -4.75
CA ASN A 227 9.19 8.45 -3.83
C ASN A 227 9.94 7.29 -4.51
N HIS A 228 9.24 6.43 -5.26
CA HIS A 228 9.85 5.30 -5.95
C HIS A 228 10.96 5.75 -6.91
N LYS A 229 10.68 6.73 -7.76
CA LYS A 229 11.65 7.24 -8.73
C LYS A 229 12.85 7.84 -8.02
N GLN A 230 12.62 8.71 -7.04
CA GLN A 230 13.70 9.32 -6.27
C GLN A 230 14.62 8.28 -5.63
N ILE A 231 14.06 7.20 -5.08
CA ILE A 231 14.86 6.12 -4.50
C ILE A 231 15.64 5.36 -5.57
N VAL A 232 15.01 4.95 -6.67
CA VAL A 232 15.69 4.26 -7.79
C VAL A 232 16.84 5.12 -8.34
N ASP A 233 16.60 6.42 -8.52
CA ASP A 233 17.62 7.37 -8.99
C ASP A 233 18.84 7.41 -8.05
N ILE A 234 18.66 7.27 -6.72
CA ILE A 234 19.78 7.19 -5.77
C ILE A 234 20.59 5.92 -6.04
N PHE A 235 19.92 4.77 -6.15
CA PHE A 235 20.59 3.49 -6.42
C PHE A 235 21.36 3.52 -7.74
N GLU A 236 20.80 4.13 -8.79
CA GLU A 236 21.50 4.26 -10.07
C GLU A 236 22.72 5.18 -9.97
N LYS A 237 22.58 6.35 -9.33
CA LYS A 237 23.67 7.30 -9.14
C LYS A 237 24.81 6.74 -8.28
N THR A 238 24.52 5.88 -7.32
CA THR A 238 25.53 5.26 -6.46
C THR A 238 26.05 3.94 -7.00
N ASN A 239 25.72 3.57 -8.25
CA ASN A 239 26.05 2.26 -8.83
C ASN A 239 25.65 1.09 -7.91
N TYR A 240 24.45 1.16 -7.34
CA TYR A 240 23.89 0.22 -6.39
C TYR A 240 24.80 -0.03 -5.20
N PHE A 241 25.47 1.04 -4.71
CA PHE A 241 26.44 1.00 -3.61
C PHE A 241 27.53 -0.05 -3.79
N ASN A 242 27.89 -0.34 -5.05
CA ASN A 242 28.84 -1.38 -5.46
C ASN A 242 28.45 -2.82 -5.07
N ARG A 243 27.17 -3.08 -4.76
CA ARG A 243 26.64 -4.42 -4.45
C ARG A 243 26.08 -5.13 -5.69
N GLY A 244 25.89 -4.39 -6.78
CA GLY A 244 25.27 -4.88 -8.01
C GLY A 244 23.75 -4.91 -7.95
N LYS A 245 23.11 -4.55 -9.07
CA LYS A 245 21.65 -4.35 -9.18
C LYS A 245 20.81 -5.56 -8.76
N LYS A 246 21.28 -6.78 -9.03
CA LYS A 246 20.53 -8.03 -8.77
C LYS A 246 20.32 -8.34 -7.28
N THR A 247 21.05 -7.66 -6.39
CA THR A 247 20.94 -7.85 -4.94
C THR A 247 19.78 -7.07 -4.32
N PHE A 248 19.17 -6.17 -5.10
CA PHE A 248 18.07 -5.31 -4.69
C PHE A 248 16.76 -5.72 -5.36
N HIS A 249 15.71 -5.83 -4.55
CA HIS A 249 14.36 -6.16 -5.00
C HIS A 249 13.41 -5.02 -4.65
N PHE A 250 12.93 -4.30 -5.66
CA PHE A 250 12.01 -3.19 -5.44
C PHE A 250 10.57 -3.67 -5.45
N VAL A 251 9.82 -3.30 -4.43
CA VAL A 251 8.38 -3.52 -4.32
C VAL A 251 7.71 -2.17 -4.13
N LYS A 252 6.62 -1.92 -4.86
CA LYS A 252 5.78 -0.74 -4.63
C LYS A 252 4.64 -1.12 -3.69
N GLN A 253 4.49 -0.39 -2.60
CA GLN A 253 3.29 -0.51 -1.76
C GLN A 253 2.10 0.04 -2.54
N LEU A 254 0.95 -0.62 -2.39
CA LEU A 254 -0.30 -0.14 -2.98
C LEU A 254 -0.87 1.01 -2.14
N SER A 255 -1.57 1.92 -2.81
CA SER A 255 -2.37 2.94 -2.13
C SER A 255 -3.75 2.39 -1.79
N SER A 256 -4.29 2.80 -0.64
CA SER A 256 -5.67 2.50 -0.26
C SER A 256 -6.57 3.70 -0.53
N PRO A 257 -7.82 3.51 -0.98
CA PRO A 257 -8.78 4.61 -1.08
C PRO A 257 -9.02 5.28 0.26
N LEU A 258 -9.13 6.61 0.26
CA LEU A 258 -9.64 7.32 1.42
C LEU A 258 -11.14 7.06 1.54
N ILE A 259 -11.60 6.74 2.74
CA ILE A 259 -13.02 6.70 3.08
C ILE A 259 -13.30 7.95 3.92
N ALA A 260 -14.02 8.88 3.32
CA ALA A 260 -14.48 10.13 3.92
C ALA A 260 -16.01 10.16 4.00
#